data_AF-A0A0F7PTN1-F1
#
_entry.id   AF-A0A0F7PTN1-F1
#
_cell.length_a   1.000
_cell.length_b   1.000
_cell.length_c   1.000
_cell.angle_alpha   90.00
_cell.angle_beta   90.00
_cell.angle_gamma   90.00
#
_symmetry.space_group_name_H-M   'P 1'
#
loop_
_entity.id
_entity.type
_entity.pdbx_description
1 polymer ?
#
loop_
_entity_poly.entity_id
_entity_poly.type
_entity_poly.pdbx_seq_one_letter_code
_entity_poly.pdbx_strand_id
1 'polypeptide(L)' 'MTQEQRNKKILKGIEAATKRAVATKKSARDTLIKEGIYTTKGKLRVEFGGAGSKKGSVAA' A
#
# COMPACT_ATOMS: atom_id res chain seq x y z
N MET A 1 -12.51 2.86 28.60
CA MET A 1 -11.78 3.63 27.56
C MET A 1 -12.81 4.35 26.71
N THR A 2 -12.74 5.67 26.62
CA THR A 2 -13.68 6.45 25.79
C THR A 2 -13.36 6.27 24.30
N GLN A 3 -14.31 6.60 23.43
CA GLN A 3 -14.11 6.59 21.98
C GLN A 3 -12.94 7.50 21.58
N GLU A 4 -12.83 8.67 22.20
CA GLU A 4 -11.71 9.60 21.97
C GLU A 4 -10.35 9.02 22.35
N GLN A 5 -10.26 8.37 23.52
CA GLN A 5 -9.02 7.71 23.94
C GLN A 5 -8.65 6.57 22.97
N ARG A 6 -9.64 5.83 22.48
CA ARG A 6 -9.45 4.76 21.49
C ARG A 6 -8.94 5.32 20.17
N ASN A 7 -9.57 6.38 19.67
CA ASN A 7 -9.19 7.07 18.45
C ASN A 7 -7.76 7.62 18.56
N LYS A 8 -7.38 8.21 19.70
CA LYS A 8 -6.00 8.67 19.95
C LYS A 8 -4.98 7.52 19.88
N LYS A 9 -5.31 6.33 20.40
CA LYS A 9 -4.42 5.17 20.27
C LYS A 9 -4.31 4.68 18.84
N ILE A 10 -5.43 4.64 18.10
CA ILE A 10 -5.44 4.24 16.68
C ILE A 10 -4.61 5.22 15.85
N LEU A 11 -4.80 6.52 16.01
CA LEU A 11 -4.05 7.55 15.31
C LEU A 11 -2.54 7.43 15.55
N LYS A 12 -2.12 7.24 16.81
CA LYS A 12 -0.71 6.98 17.13
C LYS A 12 -0.17 5.73 16.44
N GLY A 13 -0.97 4.67 16.34
CA GLY A 13 -0.61 3.45 15.63
C GLY A 13 -0.42 3.67 14.13
N ILE A 14 -1.37 4.38 13.51
CA ILE A 14 -1.30 4.76 12.08
C ILE A 14 -0.06 5.62 11.83
N GLU A 15 0.17 6.65 12.64
CA GLU A 15 1.33 7.53 12.49
C GLU A 15 2.66 6.76 12.57
N ALA A 16 2.78 5.85 13.54
CA ALA A 16 3.97 5.03 13.69
C ALA A 16 4.17 4.07 12.51
N ALA A 17 3.09 3.45 12.01
CA ALA A 17 3.15 2.59 10.84
C ALA A 17 3.55 3.38 9.58
N THR A 18 2.94 4.53 9.35
CA THR A 18 3.25 5.42 8.22
C THR A 18 4.70 5.87 8.26
N LYS A 19 5.22 6.33 9.41
CA LYS A 19 6.63 6.74 9.55
C LYS A 19 7.60 5.61 9.16
N ARG A 20 7.31 4.37 9.55
CA ARG A 20 8.14 3.21 9.18
C ARG A 20 8.04 2.90 7.69
N ALA A 21 6.84 2.93 7.13
CA ALA A 21 6.61 2.65 5.72
C ALA A 21 7.28 3.68 4.80
N VAL A 22 7.22 4.98 5.12
CA VAL A 22 7.76 6.05 4.25
C VAL A 22 9.24 6.39 4.50
N ALA A 23 9.88 5.77 5.49
CA ALA A 23 11.26 6.10 5.89
C ALA A 23 12.27 5.99 4.74
N THR A 24 12.08 5.04 3.82
CA THR A 24 12.94 4.86 2.65
C THR A 24 12.13 4.39 1.46
N LYS A 25 12.65 4.61 0.25
CA LYS A 25 12.06 4.07 -0.98
C LYS A 25 11.86 2.55 -0.93
N LYS A 26 12.81 1.83 -0.30
CA LYS A 26 12.72 0.38 -0.12
C LYS A 26 11.59 0.00 0.84
N SER A 27 11.50 0.65 2.00
CA SER A 27 10.43 0.38 2.97
C SER A 27 9.04 0.67 2.39
N ALA A 28 8.92 1.76 1.61
CA ALA A 28 7.68 2.10 0.94
C ALA A 28 7.30 1.03 -0.08
N ARG A 29 8.27 0.57 -0.87
CA ARG A 29 8.08 -0.52 -1.83
C ARG A 29 7.67 -1.82 -1.15
N ASP A 30 8.34 -2.22 -0.08
CA ASP A 30 8.04 -3.44 0.67
C ASP A 30 6.62 -3.37 1.28
N THR A 31 6.23 -2.20 1.77
CA THR A 31 4.87 -1.96 2.30
C THR A 31 3.83 -2.12 1.20
N LEU A 32 4.01 -1.48 0.04
CA LEU A 32 3.09 -1.58 -1.09
C LEU A 32 3.00 -3.02 -1.65
N ILE A 33 4.07 -3.80 -1.57
CA ILE A 33 4.05 -5.24 -1.92
C ILE A 33 3.28 -6.04 -0.87
N LYS A 34 3.52 -5.78 0.43
CA LYS A 34 2.84 -6.44 1.54
C LYS A 34 1.33 -6.17 1.57
N GLU A 35 0.93 -4.95 1.21
CA GLU A 35 -0.47 -4.55 1.04
C GLU A 35 -1.10 -5.15 -0.23
N GLY A 36 -0.32 -5.84 -1.05
CA GLY A 36 -0.80 -6.50 -2.25
C GLY A 36 -1.07 -5.54 -3.41
N ILE A 37 -0.57 -4.31 -3.37
CA ILE A 37 -0.70 -3.34 -4.47
C ILE A 37 0.27 -3.72 -5.60
N TYR A 38 1.50 -4.07 -5.23
CA TYR A 38 2.52 -4.56 -6.15
C TYR A 38 2.84 -6.03 -5.94
N THR A 39 3.24 -6.69 -7.02
CA THR A 39 3.86 -8.02 -6.97
C THR A 39 5.26 -7.94 -6.38
N THR A 40 5.80 -9.07 -5.90
CA THR A 40 7.20 -9.19 -5.47
C THR A 40 8.20 -8.84 -6.57
N LYS A 41 7.79 -8.93 -7.84
CA LYS A 41 8.56 -8.52 -9.02
C LYS A 41 8.46 -7.02 -9.32
N GLY A 42 7.78 -6.25 -8.47
CA GLY A 42 7.64 -4.79 -8.59
C GLY A 42 6.61 -4.32 -9.62
N LYS A 43 5.81 -5.22 -10.20
CA LYS A 43 4.70 -4.87 -11.13
C LYS A 43 3.43 -4.57 -10.36
N LEU A 44 2.69 -3.54 -10.76
CA LEU A 44 1.37 -3.21 -10.21
C LEU A 44 0.42 -4.39 -10.47
N ARG A 45 -0.41 -4.77 -9.49
CA ARG A 45 -1.41 -5.83 -9.68
C ARG A 45 -2.61 -5.28 -10.45
N VAL A 46 -3.31 -6.17 -11.16
CA VAL A 46 -4.42 -5.82 -12.08
C VAL A 46 -5.56 -5.11 -11.36
N GLU A 47 -5.84 -5.51 -10.12
CA GLU A 47 -6.87 -4.91 -9.25
C GLU A 47 -6.63 -3.42 -8.98
N PHE A 48 -5.38 -2.97 -9.14
CA PHE A 48 -4.96 -1.59 -8.97
C PHE A 48 -4.58 -0.92 -10.30
N GLY A 49 -5.03 -1.47 -11.45
CA GLY A 49 -4.74 -0.94 -12.79
C GLY A 49 -3.44 -1.46 -13.41
N GLY A 50 -2.83 -2.49 -12.81
CA GLY A 50 -1.65 -3.14 -13.37
C GLY A 50 -1.96 -3.92 -14.66
N ALA A 51 -0.95 -4.06 -15.52
CA ALA A 51 -1.08 -4.83 -16.75
C ALA A 51 -1.40 -6.30 -16.44
N GLY A 52 -2.67 -6.67 -16.58
CA GLY A 52 -3.09 -8.07 -16.60
C GLY A 52 -2.61 -8.74 -17.88
N SER A 53 -2.45 -10.05 -17.85
CA SER A 53 -2.28 -10.88 -19.05
C SER A 53 -3.56 -10.88 -19.90
N LYS A 54 -3.95 -9.71 -20.41
CA LYS A 54 -4.69 -9.56 -21.65
C LYS A 54 -3.79 -8.79 -22.61
N LYS A 55 -3.15 -9.57 -23.48
CA LYS A 55 -2.68 -9.08 -24.77
C LYS A 55 -3.91 -8.50 -25.48
N GLY A 56 -3.99 -7.17 -25.56
CA GLY A 56 -4.97 -6.43 -26.36
C GLY A 56 -6.20 -5.92 -25.61
N SER A 57 -6.29 -4.60 -25.49
CA SER A 57 -7.52 -3.82 -25.71
C SER A 57 -7.17 -2.33 -25.72
N VAL A 58 -6.75 -1.90 -26.90
CA VAL A 58 -6.97 -0.59 -27.56
C VAL A 58 -6.61 0.71 -26.83
N ALA A 59 -5.69 1.44 -27.48
CA ALA A 59 -5.66 2.89 -27.47
C ALA A 59 -6.99 3.47 -27.97
N ALA A 60 -7.46 4.54 -27.33
CA ALA A 60 -8.27 5.61 -27.92
C ALA A 60 -8.06 6.85 -27.06
#